data_AF-A0A8S2WCI7-F1
#
_entry.id   AF-A0A8S2WCI7-F1
#
_cell.length_a   1.000
_cell.length_b   1.000
_cell.length_c   1.000
_cell.angle_alpha   90.00
_cell.angle_beta   90.00
_cell.angle_gamma   90.00
#
_symmetry.space_group_name_H-M   'P 1'
#
loop_
_entity.id
_entity.type
_entity.pdbx_description
1 polymer ?
#
loop_
_entity_poly.entity_id
_entity_poly.type
_entity_poly.pdbx_seq_one_letter_code
_entity_poly.pdbx_strand_id
1 'polypeptide(L)' 'EVQYGAPPRMIEKGPYVYREQWNRSNIRYSDPDALSYIPITTLYFDRQQSVGPDDKYMTVLNIPLMVGLT' A
#
# COMPACT_ATOMS: atom_id res chain seq x y z
N GLU A 1 -3.95 -5.53 -27.05
CA GLU A 1 -4.22 -6.97 -26.89
C GLU A 1 -5.29 -7.21 -25.81
N VAL A 2 -4.98 -7.00 -24.54
CA VAL A 2 -5.92 -7.27 -23.42
C VAL A 2 -7.24 -6.51 -23.53
N GLN A 3 -7.20 -5.23 -23.92
CA GLN A 3 -8.41 -4.42 -24.15
C GLN A 3 -9.36 -4.96 -25.23
N TYR A 4 -8.86 -5.87 -26.08
CA TYR A 4 -9.62 -6.51 -27.16
C TYR A 4 -9.93 -7.99 -26.86
N GLY A 5 -9.82 -8.42 -25.59
CA GLY A 5 -10.26 -9.75 -25.14
C GLY A 5 -9.18 -10.84 -25.13
N ALA A 6 -7.93 -10.52 -25.46
CA ALA A 6 -6.84 -11.49 -25.38
C ALA A 6 -6.30 -11.65 -23.94
N PRO A 7 -5.77 -12.83 -23.59
CA PRO A 7 -5.36 -13.14 -22.22
C PRO A 7 -4.14 -12.29 -21.80
N PRO A 8 -4.15 -11.71 -20.58
CA PRO A 8 -3.03 -10.92 -20.10
C PRO A 8 -1.80 -11.80 -19.84
N ARG A 9 -0.62 -11.26 -20.15
CA ARG A 9 0.68 -11.84 -19.79
C ARG A 9 1.34 -10.94 -18.76
N MET A 10 1.73 -11.49 -17.62
CA MET A 10 2.29 -10.74 -16.49
C MET A 10 3.72 -11.20 -16.18
N ILE A 11 4.49 -10.28 -15.61
CA ILE A 11 5.85 -10.53 -15.10
C ILE A 11 5.90 -9.99 -13.68
N GLU A 12 6.45 -10.79 -12.76
CA GLU A 12 6.62 -10.38 -11.37
C GLU A 12 7.68 -9.26 -11.25
N LYS A 13 7.38 -8.25 -10.44
CA LYS A 13 8.30 -7.16 -10.10
C LYS A 13 8.31 -6.94 -8.59
N GLY A 14 9.33 -7.46 -7.91
CA GLY A 14 9.50 -7.28 -6.47
C GLY A 14 10.62 -8.14 -5.88
N PRO A 15 10.89 -8.01 -4.56
CA PRO A 15 10.12 -7.21 -3.61
C PRO A 15 10.41 -5.70 -3.65
N TYR A 16 9.39 -4.90 -3.27
CA TYR A 16 9.53 -3.50 -2.86
C TYR A 16 9.17 -3.41 -1.38
N VAL A 17 10.18 -3.27 -0.54
CA VAL A 17 10.08 -3.44 0.91
C VAL A 17 9.86 -2.10 1.59
N TYR A 18 8.91 -2.06 2.52
CA TYR A 18 8.63 -0.91 3.36
C TYR A 18 8.72 -1.33 4.83
N ARG A 19 9.36 -0.51 5.64
CA ARG A 19 9.35 -0.64 7.10
C ARG A 19 8.18 0.16 7.66
N GLU A 20 7.37 -0.50 8.46
CA GLU A 20 6.27 0.14 9.16
C GLU A 20 6.74 0.72 10.49
N GLN A 21 6.30 1.95 10.79
CA GLN A 21 6.40 2.54 12.11
C GLN A 21 5.00 2.81 12.65
N TRP A 22 4.72 2.26 13.83
CA TRP A 22 3.42 2.31 14.46
C TRP A 22 3.47 3.28 15.63
N ASN A 23 2.64 4.31 15.58
CA ASN A 23 2.51 5.31 16.64
C ASN A 23 1.06 5.36 17.13
N ARG A 24 0.88 5.59 18.43
CA ARG A 24 -0.44 5.82 19.03
C ARG A 24 -0.58 7.31 19.33
N SER A 25 -1.57 7.96 18.73
CA SER A 25 -1.87 9.38 18.96
C SER A 25 -3.19 9.55 19.71
N ASN A 26 -3.41 10.72 20.31
CA ASN A 26 -4.66 11.07 20.99
C ASN A 26 -5.11 10.01 22.01
N ILE A 27 -4.16 9.52 22.80
CA ILE A 27 -4.42 8.52 23.84
C ILE A 27 -5.32 9.15 24.91
N ARG A 28 -6.48 8.54 25.16
CA ARG A 28 -7.44 8.97 26.19
C ARG A 28 -7.82 7.78 27.07
N TYR A 29 -7.80 8.03 28.38
CA TYR A 29 -8.28 7.12 29.41
C TYR A 29 -9.69 7.60 29.79
N SER A 30 -10.72 7.03 29.16
CA SER A 30 -12.11 7.46 29.38
C SER A 30 -12.75 6.82 30.60
N ASP A 31 -12.30 5.62 30.96
CA ASP A 31 -12.71 4.86 32.13
C ASP A 31 -11.47 4.22 32.79
N PRO A 32 -11.55 3.77 34.05
CA PRO A 32 -10.43 3.13 34.74
C PRO A 32 -9.79 1.98 33.95
N ASP A 33 -10.61 1.26 33.15
CA ASP A 33 -10.19 0.08 32.38
C ASP A 33 -10.26 0.28 30.86
N ALA A 34 -10.50 1.50 30.36
CA ALA A 34 -10.65 1.76 28.93
C ALA A 34 -9.64 2.78 28.39
N LEU A 35 -8.91 2.36 27.35
CA LEU A 35 -7.96 3.19 26.62
C LEU A 35 -8.40 3.34 25.16
N SER A 36 -8.58 4.58 24.71
CA SER A 36 -8.79 4.89 23.29
C SER A 36 -7.57 5.62 22.72
N TYR A 37 -7.24 5.37 21.47
CA TYR A 37 -6.17 6.05 20.75
C TYR A 37 -6.42 5.96 19.24
N ILE A 38 -5.74 6.80 18.48
CA ILE A 38 -5.74 6.75 17.01
C ILE A 38 -4.42 6.11 16.56
N PRO A 39 -4.45 4.94 15.90
CA PRO A 39 -3.25 4.35 15.33
C PRO A 39 -2.80 5.17 14.11
N ILE A 40 -1.51 5.51 14.09
CA ILE A 40 -0.85 6.14 12.94
C ILE A 40 0.23 5.19 12.48
N THR A 41 0.09 4.67 11.25
CA THR A 41 1.11 3.85 10.60
C THR A 41 1.82 4.68 9.54
N THR A 42 3.14 4.75 9.61
CA THR A 42 3.98 5.38 8.60
C THR A 42 4.84 4.33 7.91
N LEU A 43 4.87 4.36 6.58
CA LEU A 43 5.65 3.46 5.76
C LEU A 43 6.91 4.17 5.28
N TYR A 44 8.07 3.56 5.52
CA TYR A 44 9.36 4.04 5.04
C TYR A 44 9.94 3.04 4.05
N PHE A 45 10.23 3.51 2.83
CA PHE A 45 10.81 2.66 1.80
C PHE A 45 12.21 2.17 2.21
N ASP A 46 12.44 0.85 2.11
CA ASP A 46 13.74 0.23 2.33
C ASP A 46 14.39 -0.11 0.99
N ARG A 47 15.25 0.79 0.52
CA ARG A 47 15.95 0.63 -0.76
C ARG A 47 16.89 -0.57 -0.77
N GLN A 48 17.47 -0.95 0.37
CA GLN A 48 18.48 -2.02 0.43
C GLN A 48 17.85 -3.40 0.31
N GLN A 49 16.63 -3.57 0.83
CA GLN A 49 15.88 -4.82 0.73
C GLN A 49 14.97 -4.89 -0.50
N SER A 50 14.99 -3.85 -1.36
CA SER A 50 14.17 -3.77 -2.56
C SER A 50 14.96 -4.03 -3.84
N VAL A 51 14.31 -4.65 -4.84
CA VAL A 51 14.94 -4.96 -6.14
C VAL A 51 15.28 -3.71 -6.96
N GLY A 52 14.63 -2.58 -6.67
CA GLY A 52 14.82 -1.32 -7.37
C GLY A 52 14.37 -0.13 -6.53
N PRO A 53 14.49 1.10 -7.06
CA PRO A 53 13.86 2.28 -6.47
C PRO A 53 12.33 2.24 -6.63
N ASP A 54 11.62 3.01 -5.81
CA ASP A 54 10.16 3.08 -5.77
C ASP A 54 9.53 3.99 -6.85
N ASP A 55 10.35 4.62 -7.69
CA ASP A 55 9.96 5.48 -8.80
C ASP A 55 9.79 4.74 -10.14
N LYS A 56 9.77 3.40 -10.13
CA LYS A 56 9.67 2.57 -11.34
C LYS A 56 8.25 2.51 -11.89
N TYR A 57 8.15 2.65 -13.21
CA TYR A 57 6.87 2.49 -13.92
C TYR A 57 6.40 1.03 -13.97
N MET A 58 5.10 0.84 -13.74
CA MET A 58 4.39 -0.42 -13.92
C MET A 58 3.15 -0.21 -14.78
N THR A 59 2.91 -1.11 -15.73
CA THR A 59 1.65 -1.16 -16.48
C THR A 59 0.67 -1.99 -15.68
N VAL A 60 -0.38 -1.36 -15.18
CA VAL A 60 -1.44 -1.97 -14.37
C VAL A 60 -2.81 -1.55 -14.91
N LEU A 61 -3.86 -2.17 -14.39
CA LEU A 61 -5.23 -1.77 -14.69
C LEU A 61 -5.50 -0.35 -14.20
N ASN A 62 -6.37 0.37 -14.91
CA ASN A 62 -6.87 1.66 -14.46
C ASN A 62 -7.94 1.45 -13.37
N ILE A 63 -7.50 1.33 -12.12
CA ILE A 63 -8.37 1.06 -10.97
C ILE A 63 -9.43 2.16 -10.79
N PRO A 64 -9.10 3.47 -10.81
CA PRO A 64 -10.11 4.52 -10.68
C PRO A 64 -11.23 4.43 -11.73
N LEU A 65 -10.89 4.15 -12.99
CA LEU A 65 -11.89 3.96 -14.05
C LEU A 65 -12.77 2.74 -13.79
N MET A 66 -12.18 1.64 -13.33
CA MET A 66 -12.94 0.41 -13.05
C MET A 66 -13.94 0.58 -11.90
N VAL A 67 -13.55 1.28 -10.82
CA VAL A 67 -14.43 1.50 -9.65
C VAL A 67 -15.50 2.56 -9.94
N GLY A 68 -15.20 3.59 -10.73
CA GLY A 68 -16.19 4.63 -11.06
C GLY A 68 -17.32 4.18 -11.98
N LEU A 69 -17.21 2.99 -12.57
CA LEU A 69 -18.19 2.40 -13.49
C LEU A 69 -19.08 1.34 -12.83
N THR A 70 -18.89 1.06 -11.53
CA THR A 70 -19.75 0.17 -10.71
C THR A 70 -20.64 0.98 -9.79
#